data_AF-A0A409W730-F1
#
_entry.id   AF-A0A409W730-F1
#
_cell.length_a   1.000
_cell.length_b   1.000
_cell.length_c   1.000
_cell.angle_alpha   90.00
_cell.angle_beta   90.00
_cell.angle_gamma   90.00
#
_symmetry.space_group_name_H-M   'P 1'
#
loop_
_entity.id
_entity.type
_entity.pdbx_description
1 polymer ?
#
loop_
_entity_poly.entity_id
_entity_poly.type
_entity_poly.pdbx_seq_one_letter_code
_entity_poly.pdbx_strand_id
1 'polypeptide(L)'
;MTEDITRIDNADSRVVYEGAWTPMTGDDVVTAWNKTLSVTRGMGNSASISFTGNKIAVYGTLSNVLSHKSKFNVDSLPPTTVTFTASPDTNLSTTGRALFYQSPSLPYGKHALTMTSTQDMNWMVLDYFEVTTDAQSTVNSTSPIVTGATTRSSRPGAPVGLVGATLAGLLVVLLLAGAVTFIIRRRRRIAKESTLPQHAQSIPVFLPRVSTGFSDTSSMYSK
;
A
#
# COMPACT_ATOMS: atom_id res chain seq x y z
N MET A 1 -3.31 -25.77 27.73
CA MET A 1 -2.14 -24.88 27.52
C MET A 1 -2.71 -23.50 27.26
N THR A 2 -2.28 -22.48 27.99
CA THR A 2 -2.76 -21.10 27.79
C THR A 2 -1.87 -20.42 26.76
N GLU A 3 -2.48 -20.01 25.64
CA GLU A 3 -1.83 -19.14 24.65
C GLU A 3 -1.90 -17.69 25.15
N ASP A 4 -0.82 -16.93 24.99
CA ASP A 4 -0.81 -15.47 25.16
C ASP A 4 -0.79 -14.81 23.78
N ILE A 5 -1.61 -13.76 23.61
CA ILE A 5 -1.79 -13.07 22.33
C ILE A 5 -1.44 -11.61 22.48
N THR A 6 -0.40 -11.19 21.76
CA THR A 6 -0.01 -9.79 21.65
C THR A 6 -0.48 -9.22 20.31
N ARG A 7 -1.22 -8.11 20.36
CA ARG A 7 -1.58 -7.34 19.15
C ARG A 7 -0.51 -6.31 18.83
N ILE A 8 -0.15 -6.22 17.55
CA ILE A 8 0.77 -5.20 17.03
C ILE A 8 0.02 -4.38 16.00
N ASP A 9 -0.13 -3.10 16.29
CA ASP A 9 -0.86 -2.15 15.45
C ASP A 9 -0.17 -1.95 14.08
N ASN A 10 -0.92 -1.66 13.03
CA ASN A 10 -0.34 -1.33 11.71
C ASN A 10 0.58 -0.10 11.77
N ALA A 11 0.28 0.86 12.65
CA ALA A 11 1.07 2.07 12.83
C ALA A 11 2.29 1.88 13.76
N ASP A 12 2.51 0.67 14.29
CA ASP A 12 3.67 0.38 15.13
C ASP A 12 4.98 0.52 14.35
N SER A 13 6.00 1.13 14.96
CA SER A 13 7.32 1.34 14.38
C SER A 13 8.04 0.06 13.92
N ARG A 14 7.61 -1.12 14.40
CA ARG A 14 8.10 -2.43 13.96
C ARG A 14 7.63 -2.81 12.55
N VAL A 15 6.57 -2.17 12.04
CA VAL A 15 6.03 -2.42 10.71
C VAL A 15 6.76 -1.55 9.69
N VAL A 16 7.38 -2.21 8.71
CA VAL A 16 8.12 -1.55 7.63
C VAL A 16 7.31 -1.66 6.35
N TYR A 17 7.02 -0.52 5.74
CA TYR A 17 6.26 -0.43 4.49
C TYR A 17 7.18 -0.13 3.30
N GLU A 18 6.98 -0.85 2.21
CA GLU A 18 7.60 -0.56 0.91
C GLU A 18 6.54 -0.26 -0.15
N GLY A 19 6.82 0.75 -0.99
CA GLY A 19 5.89 1.26 -1.99
C GLY A 19 4.97 2.35 -1.45
N ALA A 20 3.90 2.63 -2.19
CA ALA A 20 2.95 3.69 -1.86
C ALA A 20 1.85 3.19 -0.90
N TRP A 21 1.98 3.58 0.37
CA TRP A 21 0.99 3.32 1.41
C TRP A 21 0.43 4.62 1.97
N THR A 22 -0.89 4.64 2.20
CA THR A 22 -1.60 5.76 2.78
C THR A 22 -2.09 5.37 4.17
N PRO A 23 -1.65 6.04 5.24
CA PRO A 23 -2.23 5.85 6.55
C PRO A 23 -3.62 6.51 6.61
N MET A 24 -4.56 5.86 7.29
CA MET A 24 -5.87 6.42 7.65
C MET A 24 -6.02 6.34 9.17
N THR A 25 -6.53 7.40 9.79
CA THR A 25 -6.59 7.51 11.26
C THR A 25 -7.85 8.21 11.73
N GLY A 26 -8.29 7.93 12.95
CA GLY A 26 -9.32 8.71 13.63
C GLY A 26 -10.75 8.26 13.32
N ASP A 27 -11.68 9.21 13.27
CA ASP A 27 -13.12 8.91 13.23
C ASP A 27 -13.63 8.39 11.88
N ASP A 28 -12.79 8.43 10.83
CA ASP A 28 -13.08 7.78 9.54
C ASP A 28 -12.90 6.25 9.58
N VAL A 29 -12.21 5.73 10.61
CA VAL A 29 -11.84 4.29 10.75
C VAL A 29 -12.19 3.75 12.14
N VAL A 30 -13.35 4.12 12.67
CA VAL A 30 -13.77 3.77 14.06
C VAL A 30 -13.83 2.28 14.37
N THR A 31 -13.99 1.42 13.37
CA THR A 31 -14.00 -0.04 13.54
C THR A 31 -12.62 -0.67 13.47
N ALA A 32 -11.59 0.07 13.04
CA ALA A 32 -10.20 -0.39 13.01
C ALA A 32 -9.65 -0.51 14.44
N TRP A 33 -8.72 -1.43 14.64
CA TRP A 33 -7.94 -1.45 15.88
C TRP A 33 -7.18 -0.13 16.01
N ASN A 34 -7.15 0.43 17.23
CA ASN A 34 -6.51 1.70 17.54
C ASN A 34 -6.94 2.90 16.64
N LYS A 35 -8.05 2.78 15.90
CA LYS A 35 -8.49 3.75 14.87
C LYS A 35 -7.38 4.06 13.86
N THR A 36 -6.62 3.06 13.42
CA THR A 36 -5.54 3.20 12.44
C THR A 36 -5.67 2.13 11.35
N LEU A 37 -5.44 2.52 10.09
CA LEU A 37 -5.35 1.59 8.95
C LEU A 37 -4.20 2.01 8.04
N SER A 38 -3.59 1.03 7.37
CA SER A 38 -2.60 1.27 6.32
C SER A 38 -3.12 0.71 5.02
N VAL A 39 -3.19 1.56 4.00
CA VAL A 39 -3.93 1.26 2.76
C VAL A 39 -3.04 1.39 1.54
N THR A 40 -3.16 0.46 0.60
CA THR A 40 -2.43 0.50 -0.68
C THR A 40 -3.27 -0.03 -1.84
N ARG A 41 -2.93 0.39 -3.07
CA ARG A 41 -3.44 -0.16 -4.34
C ARG A 41 -2.34 -0.65 -5.28
N GLY A 42 -1.08 -0.40 -4.94
CA GLY A 42 0.04 -0.71 -5.83
C GLY A 42 0.38 -2.19 -5.76
N MET A 43 0.39 -2.86 -6.93
CA MET A 43 0.97 -4.19 -7.04
C MET A 43 2.45 -4.17 -6.65
N GLY A 44 2.88 -5.11 -5.83
CA GLY A 44 4.24 -5.19 -5.30
C GLY A 44 4.47 -4.40 -4.02
N ASN A 45 3.56 -3.50 -3.61
CA ASN A 45 3.67 -2.81 -2.32
C ASN A 45 3.61 -3.84 -1.18
N SER A 46 4.46 -3.67 -0.17
CA SER A 46 4.65 -4.65 0.88
C SER A 46 4.62 -4.03 2.28
N ALA A 47 4.25 -4.84 3.27
CA ALA A 47 4.37 -4.55 4.69
C ALA A 47 5.09 -5.73 5.36
N SER A 48 6.14 -5.44 6.12
CA SER A 48 6.95 -6.45 6.79
C SER A 48 7.06 -6.18 8.29
N ILE A 49 7.11 -7.24 9.10
CA ILE A 49 7.26 -7.15 10.54
C ILE A 49 8.15 -8.28 11.06
N SER A 50 9.05 -7.96 12.00
CA SER A 50 9.74 -8.95 12.82
C SER A 50 8.99 -9.15 14.13
N PHE A 51 8.80 -10.41 14.54
CA PHE A 51 8.11 -10.77 15.78
C PHE A 51 8.84 -11.89 16.52
N THR A 52 8.54 -12.04 17.80
CA THR A 52 9.00 -13.17 18.60
C THR A 52 7.79 -13.96 19.07
N GLY A 53 7.67 -15.23 18.69
CA GLY A 53 6.56 -16.07 19.12
C GLY A 53 6.45 -17.38 18.35
N ASN A 54 5.29 -18.03 18.46
CA ASN A 54 5.00 -19.33 17.86
C ASN A 54 4.08 -19.22 16.64
N LYS A 55 3.39 -18.10 16.46
CA LYS A 55 2.40 -17.91 15.39
C LYS A 55 2.22 -16.43 15.11
N ILE A 56 1.90 -16.09 13.86
CA ILE A 56 1.44 -14.74 13.49
C ILE A 56 0.17 -14.82 12.64
N ALA A 57 -0.76 -13.93 12.92
CA ALA A 57 -1.95 -13.69 12.11
C ALA A 57 -1.97 -12.23 11.63
N VAL A 58 -2.52 -12.01 10.44
CA VAL A 58 -2.69 -10.70 9.81
C VAL A 58 -4.16 -10.40 9.70
N TYR A 59 -4.58 -9.24 10.21
CA TYR A 59 -5.94 -8.76 10.14
C TYR A 59 -6.02 -7.50 9.29
N GLY A 60 -7.09 -7.40 8.51
CA GLY A 60 -7.36 -6.23 7.70
C GLY A 60 -8.85 -6.00 7.52
N THR A 61 -9.20 -4.93 6.82
CA THR A 61 -10.59 -4.61 6.51
C THR A 61 -10.88 -5.00 5.07
N LEU A 62 -12.01 -5.67 4.85
CA LEU A 62 -12.48 -5.95 3.50
C LEU A 62 -13.35 -4.80 2.99
N SER A 63 -13.31 -4.58 1.68
CA SER A 63 -14.31 -3.78 0.99
C SER A 63 -15.30 -4.72 0.32
N ASN A 64 -16.59 -4.41 0.39
CA ASN A 64 -17.65 -5.23 -0.21
C ASN A 64 -17.72 -5.13 -1.75
N VAL A 65 -16.89 -4.29 -2.37
CA VAL A 65 -16.95 -3.99 -3.81
C VAL A 65 -15.77 -4.51 -4.62
N LEU A 66 -14.60 -4.76 -4.02
CA LEU A 66 -13.41 -5.17 -4.75
C LEU A 66 -12.72 -6.37 -4.11
N SER A 67 -12.36 -7.35 -4.93
CA SER A 67 -11.47 -8.43 -4.53
C SER A 67 -10.05 -7.91 -4.30
N HIS A 68 -9.28 -8.54 -3.43
CA HIS A 68 -7.84 -8.24 -3.33
C HIS A 68 -7.05 -9.54 -3.20
N LYS A 69 -5.79 -9.51 -3.63
CA LYS A 69 -4.93 -10.69 -3.63
C LYS A 69 -3.57 -10.36 -3.02
N SER A 70 -3.21 -11.11 -1.99
CA SER A 70 -2.00 -10.87 -1.21
C SER A 70 -1.18 -12.14 -1.09
N LYS A 71 0.14 -11.99 -1.10
CA LYS A 71 1.11 -13.06 -0.86
C LYS A 71 1.76 -12.83 0.49
N PHE A 72 1.82 -13.88 1.30
CA PHE A 72 2.39 -13.89 2.63
C PHE A 72 3.61 -14.82 2.65
N ASN A 73 4.71 -14.34 3.21
CA ASN A 73 5.93 -15.11 3.38
C ASN A 73 6.41 -15.00 4.82
N VAL A 74 6.60 -16.14 5.49
CA VAL A 74 7.16 -16.20 6.85
C VAL A 74 8.50 -16.89 6.77
N ASP A 75 9.56 -16.19 7.15
CA ASP A 75 10.94 -16.65 7.07
C ASP A 75 11.29 -17.26 5.70
N SER A 76 11.74 -18.53 5.70
CA SER A 76 12.05 -19.33 4.50
C SER A 76 10.95 -20.34 4.15
N LEU A 77 9.74 -20.21 4.72
CA LEU A 77 8.62 -21.07 4.37
C LEU A 77 8.09 -20.74 2.97
N PRO A 78 7.49 -21.71 2.25
CA PRO A 78 6.84 -21.45 0.97
C PRO A 78 5.77 -20.33 1.08
N PRO A 79 5.75 -19.35 0.17
CA PRO A 79 4.78 -18.27 0.23
C PRO A 79 3.33 -18.76 0.07
N THR A 80 2.41 -18.20 0.85
CA THR A 80 0.97 -18.45 0.74
C THR A 80 0.29 -17.29 0.03
N THR A 81 -0.49 -17.56 -1.01
CA THR A 81 -1.25 -16.53 -1.72
C THR A 81 -2.73 -16.65 -1.35
N VAL A 82 -3.31 -15.57 -0.84
CA VAL A 82 -4.72 -15.50 -0.45
C VAL A 82 -5.45 -14.53 -1.37
N THR A 83 -6.61 -14.96 -1.87
CA THR A 83 -7.49 -14.12 -2.70
C THR A 83 -8.77 -13.90 -1.92
N PHE A 84 -9.10 -12.64 -1.65
CA PHE A 84 -10.35 -12.23 -1.04
C PHE A 84 -11.28 -11.78 -2.14
N THR A 85 -12.46 -12.38 -2.23
CA THR A 85 -13.49 -11.99 -3.18
C THR A 85 -14.50 -11.09 -2.50
N ALA A 86 -14.89 -10.00 -3.16
CA ALA A 86 -16.04 -9.22 -2.76
C ALA A 86 -17.28 -10.13 -2.71
N SER A 87 -18.01 -10.13 -1.59
CA SER A 87 -19.28 -10.84 -1.46
C SER A 87 -20.36 -9.87 -0.98
N PRO A 88 -21.52 -9.81 -1.64
CA PRO A 88 -22.63 -8.96 -1.21
C PRO A 88 -23.14 -9.32 0.20
N ASP A 89 -22.89 -10.56 0.64
CA ASP A 89 -23.28 -11.07 1.95
C ASP A 89 -22.19 -10.91 3.02
N THR A 90 -21.00 -10.39 2.66
CA THR A 90 -20.01 -9.98 3.67
C THR A 90 -20.49 -8.69 4.33
N ASN A 91 -21.43 -8.85 5.25
CA ASN A 91 -21.87 -7.80 6.14
C ASN A 91 -20.75 -7.50 7.14
N LEU A 92 -19.72 -6.80 6.66
CA LEU A 92 -18.56 -6.34 7.41
C LEU A 92 -18.93 -5.27 8.45
N SER A 93 -20.21 -4.90 8.53
CA SER A 93 -20.73 -3.85 9.39
C SER A 93 -20.67 -4.17 10.89
N THR A 94 -20.46 -5.43 11.29
CA THR A 94 -20.49 -5.79 12.72
C THR A 94 -19.10 -5.87 13.36
N THR A 95 -18.01 -6.04 12.59
CA THR A 95 -16.64 -6.11 13.17
C THR A 95 -15.53 -5.45 12.36
N GLY A 96 -15.75 -5.09 11.08
CA GLY A 96 -14.76 -4.37 10.24
C GLY A 96 -13.43 -5.09 9.97
N ARG A 97 -13.24 -6.31 10.49
CA ARG A 97 -11.96 -7.03 10.54
C ARG A 97 -12.10 -8.44 9.98
N ALA A 98 -11.17 -8.81 9.12
CA ALA A 98 -11.07 -10.13 8.52
C ALA A 98 -9.65 -10.67 8.73
N LEU A 99 -9.56 -11.95 9.06
CA LEU A 99 -8.30 -12.68 9.08
C LEU A 99 -7.81 -12.85 7.64
N PHE A 100 -6.72 -12.18 7.30
CA PHE A 100 -6.12 -12.28 5.97
C PHE A 100 -5.21 -13.50 5.83
N TYR A 101 -4.47 -13.81 6.89
CA TYR A 101 -3.49 -14.88 6.90
C TYR A 101 -3.22 -15.32 8.33
N GLN A 102 -2.91 -16.60 8.49
CA GLN A 102 -2.34 -17.15 9.72
C GLN A 102 -1.20 -18.09 9.34
N SER A 103 -0.07 -17.95 10.02
CA SER A 103 1.05 -18.87 9.85
C SER A 103 0.71 -20.28 10.36
N PRO A 104 1.41 -21.32 9.88
CA PRO A 104 1.54 -22.56 10.63
C PRO A 104 2.14 -22.32 12.03
N SER A 105 2.11 -23.33 12.89
CA SER A 105 2.86 -23.29 14.15
C SER A 105 4.36 -23.25 13.88
N LEU A 106 5.03 -22.32 14.53
CA LEU A 106 6.47 -22.08 14.45
C LEU A 106 7.12 -22.45 15.80
N PRO A 107 8.39 -22.87 15.80
CA PRO A 107 9.19 -22.93 17.03
C PRO A 107 9.20 -21.55 17.70
N TYR A 108 9.22 -21.49 19.03
CA TYR A 108 9.32 -20.20 19.70
C TYR A 108 10.65 -19.54 19.35
N GLY A 109 10.60 -18.35 18.76
CA GLY A 109 11.80 -17.65 18.35
C GLY A 109 11.49 -16.35 17.64
N LYS A 110 12.53 -15.73 17.08
CA LYS A 110 12.42 -14.54 16.24
C LYS A 110 12.10 -14.95 14.81
N HIS A 111 11.07 -14.34 14.25
CA HIS A 111 10.56 -14.58 12.90
C HIS A 111 10.33 -13.27 12.16
N ALA A 112 10.18 -13.36 10.84
CA ALA A 112 9.79 -12.25 9.99
C ALA A 112 8.64 -12.66 9.06
N LEU A 113 7.63 -11.80 8.98
CA LEU A 113 6.52 -11.91 8.03
C LEU A 113 6.62 -10.76 7.02
N THR A 114 6.41 -11.07 5.74
CA THR A 114 6.17 -10.08 4.68
C THR A 114 4.83 -10.37 4.00
N MET A 115 3.96 -9.36 3.95
CA MET A 115 2.75 -9.33 3.14
C MET A 115 2.99 -8.46 1.90
N THR A 116 2.62 -8.95 0.71
CA THR A 116 2.78 -8.24 -0.56
C THR A 116 1.47 -8.21 -1.34
N SER A 117 1.04 -7.04 -1.79
CA SER A 117 -0.07 -6.96 -2.76
C SER A 117 0.36 -7.55 -4.10
N THR A 118 -0.46 -8.42 -4.66
CA THR A 118 -0.19 -9.08 -5.96
C THR A 118 -1.20 -8.70 -7.03
N GLN A 119 -2.06 -7.74 -6.75
CA GLN A 119 -3.08 -7.26 -7.67
C GLN A 119 -3.07 -5.73 -7.70
N ASP A 120 -3.11 -5.18 -8.92
CA ASP A 120 -3.15 -3.74 -9.11
C ASP A 120 -4.57 -3.20 -9.02
N MET A 121 -4.69 -1.92 -8.68
CA MET A 121 -5.94 -1.13 -8.61
C MET A 121 -7.00 -1.61 -7.60
N ASN A 122 -6.72 -2.66 -6.82
CA ASN A 122 -7.57 -3.12 -5.73
C ASN A 122 -7.00 -2.75 -4.36
N TRP A 123 -7.88 -2.36 -3.44
CA TRP A 123 -7.47 -1.91 -2.12
C TRP A 123 -7.06 -3.10 -1.25
N MET A 124 -5.83 -3.05 -0.74
CA MET A 124 -5.39 -3.86 0.39
C MET A 124 -5.33 -2.95 1.63
N VAL A 125 -6.02 -3.36 2.69
CA VAL A 125 -6.19 -2.57 3.92
C VAL A 125 -5.71 -3.40 5.10
N LEU A 126 -4.62 -2.98 5.72
CA LEU A 126 -4.02 -3.61 6.90
C LEU A 126 -4.48 -2.90 8.17
N ASP A 127 -4.92 -3.67 9.16
CA ASP A 127 -5.39 -3.18 10.48
C ASP A 127 -4.37 -3.52 11.57
N TYR A 128 -4.08 -4.79 11.82
CA TYR A 128 -3.10 -5.19 12.84
C TYR A 128 -2.58 -6.62 12.63
N PHE A 129 -1.61 -7.00 13.46
CA PHE A 129 -1.08 -8.35 13.57
C PHE A 129 -1.40 -8.94 14.95
N GLU A 130 -1.63 -10.25 15.03
CA GLU A 130 -1.64 -10.98 16.30
C GLU A 130 -0.45 -11.93 16.35
N VAL A 131 0.33 -11.87 17.43
CA VAL A 131 1.42 -12.79 17.70
C VAL A 131 1.02 -13.66 18.87
N THR A 132 1.03 -14.98 18.66
CA THR A 132 0.73 -15.96 19.71
C THR A 132 2.02 -16.53 20.29
N THR A 133 2.09 -16.63 21.60
CA THR A 133 3.16 -17.33 22.33
C THR A 133 2.58 -18.39 23.24
N ASP A 134 3.17 -19.58 23.22
CA ASP A 134 2.79 -20.64 24.15
C ASP A 134 3.39 -20.35 25.54
N ALA A 135 2.58 -20.34 26.61
CA ALA A 135 3.05 -19.99 27.96
C ALA A 135 4.20 -20.87 28.49
N GLN A 136 4.42 -22.06 27.93
CA GLN A 136 5.55 -22.93 28.29
C GLN A 136 6.86 -22.52 27.59
N SER A 137 6.78 -21.90 26.41
CA SER A 137 7.94 -21.45 25.65
C SER A 137 8.62 -20.25 26.30
N THR A 138 7.88 -19.44 27.05
CA THR A 138 8.39 -18.28 27.80
C THR A 138 9.29 -18.67 28.97
N VAL A 139 9.15 -19.89 29.52
CA VAL A 139 9.92 -20.36 30.69
C VAL A 139 11.29 -20.93 30.32
N ASN A 140 11.46 -21.41 29.08
CA ASN A 140 12.70 -22.05 28.63
C ASN A 140 13.80 -21.08 28.16
N SER A 141 13.59 -19.76 28.28
CA SER A 141 14.60 -18.73 28.02
C SER A 141 15.33 -18.31 29.30
N THR A 142 15.81 -19.26 30.11
CA THR A 142 16.77 -18.94 31.17
C THR A 142 18.16 -18.85 30.55
N SER A 143 18.73 -17.64 30.53
CA SER A 143 20.11 -17.39 30.09
C SER A 143 21.09 -18.34 30.80
N PRO A 144 22.09 -18.93 30.11
CA PRO A 144 23.17 -19.60 30.82
C PRO A 144 23.95 -18.54 31.60
N ILE A 145 23.97 -18.70 32.92
CA ILE A 145 24.91 -18.04 33.81
C ILE A 145 26.32 -18.44 33.34
N VAL A 146 27.03 -17.50 32.71
CA VAL A 146 28.44 -17.68 32.36
C VAL A 146 29.26 -17.45 33.62
N THR A 147 29.60 -18.54 34.30
CA THR A 147 30.63 -18.54 35.36
C THR A 147 31.97 -18.21 34.71
N GLY A 148 32.53 -17.04 35.06
CA GLY A 148 33.79 -16.55 34.54
C GLY A 148 34.97 -17.44 34.92
N ALA A 149 35.62 -18.00 33.91
CA ALA A 149 36.99 -18.50 34.02
C ALA A 149 37.93 -17.51 33.33
N THR A 150 38.76 -16.87 34.13
CA THR A 150 39.78 -15.91 33.70
C THR A 150 40.97 -16.65 33.11
N THR A 151 41.22 -16.51 31.81
CA THR A 151 42.55 -16.76 31.23
C THR A 151 42.94 -15.57 30.35
N ARG A 152 43.90 -14.80 30.87
CA ARG A 152 44.62 -13.75 30.14
C ARG A 152 45.58 -14.41 29.15
N SER A 153 45.61 -13.95 27.89
CA SER A 153 46.88 -13.70 27.18
C SER A 153 46.68 -12.98 25.84
N SER A 154 47.47 -11.92 25.67
CA SER A 154 48.11 -11.40 24.44
C SER A 154 47.31 -10.74 23.29
N ARG A 155 47.29 -9.40 23.41
CA ARG A 155 47.76 -8.38 22.43
C ARG A 155 46.83 -7.86 21.30
N PRO A 156 47.02 -6.58 20.90
CA PRO A 156 46.04 -5.77 20.19
C PRO A 156 46.29 -5.73 18.67
N GLY A 157 45.22 -5.78 17.88
CA GLY A 157 45.24 -5.60 16.43
C GLY A 157 44.19 -4.57 16.01
N ALA A 158 44.65 -3.52 15.32
CA ALA A 158 43.90 -2.33 14.91
C ALA A 158 42.70 -2.60 13.98
N PRO A 159 41.72 -1.65 13.89
CA PRO A 159 40.63 -1.75 12.93
C PRO A 159 41.10 -1.38 11.51
N VAL A 160 40.88 -2.30 10.57
CA VAL A 160 40.94 -2.10 9.11
C VAL A 160 39.50 -2.34 8.64
N GLY A 161 38.79 -1.58 7.81
CA GLY A 161 39.04 -0.41 6.98
C GLY A 161 37.81 -0.33 6.06
N LEU A 162 37.09 0.80 6.06
CA LEU A 162 35.92 1.04 5.19
C LEU A 162 36.40 1.36 3.77
N VAL A 163 36.23 0.42 2.83
CA VAL A 163 36.35 0.68 1.39
C VAL A 163 35.17 0.02 0.68
N GLY A 164 34.25 0.84 0.18
CA GLY A 164 33.11 0.35 -0.61
C GLY A 164 32.02 1.38 -0.88
N ALA A 165 32.36 2.56 -1.41
CA ALA A 165 31.36 3.60 -1.68
C ALA A 165 31.62 4.38 -2.99
N THR A 166 31.99 3.72 -4.08
CA THR A 166 32.14 4.39 -5.39
C THR A 166 31.23 3.85 -6.49
N LEU A 167 30.69 2.63 -6.36
CA LEU A 167 29.82 2.04 -7.39
C LEU A 167 28.33 2.42 -7.24
N ALA A 168 27.84 2.69 -6.03
CA ALA A 168 26.44 3.11 -5.83
C ALA A 168 26.19 4.57 -6.27
N GLY A 169 27.18 5.45 -6.10
CA GLY A 169 27.06 6.87 -6.46
C GLY A 169 26.88 7.09 -7.96
N LEU A 170 27.62 6.33 -8.78
CA LEU A 170 27.55 6.49 -10.25
C LEU A 170 26.17 6.11 -10.80
N LEU A 171 25.55 5.07 -10.22
CA LEU A 171 24.23 4.60 -10.62
C LEU A 171 23.13 5.61 -10.26
N VAL A 172 23.22 6.23 -9.07
CA VAL A 172 22.28 7.29 -8.65
C VAL A 172 22.41 8.53 -9.53
N VAL A 173 23.63 8.95 -9.88
CA VAL A 173 23.85 10.12 -10.75
C VAL A 173 23.28 9.87 -12.16
N LEU A 174 23.46 8.67 -12.72
CA LEU A 174 22.89 8.31 -14.02
C LEU A 174 21.35 8.27 -14.00
N LEU A 175 20.75 7.75 -12.93
CA LEU A 175 19.30 7.73 -12.77
C LEU A 175 18.72 9.14 -12.63
N LEU A 176 19.37 10.01 -11.87
CA LEU A 176 18.95 11.42 -11.72
C LEU A 176 19.06 12.18 -13.05
N ALA A 177 20.16 12.00 -13.80
CA ALA A 177 20.32 12.60 -15.12
C ALA A 177 19.26 12.11 -16.13
N GLY A 178 18.95 10.81 -16.11
CA GLY A 178 17.88 10.21 -16.90
C GLY A 178 16.49 10.79 -16.57
N ALA A 179 16.16 10.91 -15.29
CA ALA A 179 14.88 11.47 -14.84
C ALA A 179 14.74 12.96 -15.25
N VAL A 180 15.79 13.76 -15.07
CA VAL A 180 15.80 15.18 -15.46
C VAL A 180 15.61 15.35 -16.97
N THR A 181 16.34 14.58 -17.78
CA THR A 181 16.21 14.63 -19.24
C THR A 181 14.82 14.18 -19.71
N PHE A 182 14.22 13.16 -19.08
CA PHE A 182 12.86 12.72 -19.37
C PHE A 182 11.82 13.81 -19.05
N ILE A 183 11.91 14.44 -17.88
CA ILE A 183 11.01 15.53 -17.48
C ILE A 183 11.13 16.71 -18.45
N ILE A 184 12.34 17.12 -18.82
CA ILE A 184 12.55 18.22 -19.79
C ILE A 184 11.97 17.85 -21.16
N ARG A 185 12.20 16.62 -21.66
CA ARG A 185 11.63 16.18 -22.96
C ARG A 185 10.11 16.12 -22.92
N ARG A 186 9.52 15.65 -21.81
CA ARG A 186 8.06 15.61 -21.63
C ARG A 186 7.46 17.02 -21.63
N ARG A 187 8.08 17.98 -20.92
CA ARG A 187 7.63 19.38 -20.91
C ARG A 187 7.79 20.06 -22.27
N ARG A 188 8.86 19.77 -23.01
CA ARG A 188 9.07 20.30 -24.37
C ARG A 188 8.07 19.75 -25.40
N ARG A 189 7.50 18.56 -25.20
CA ARG A 189 6.42 18.04 -26.07
C ARG A 189 5.13 18.83 -25.92
N ILE A 190 4.84 19.34 -24.73
CA ILE A 190 3.63 20.15 -24.45
C ILE A 190 3.79 21.58 -25.00
N ALA A 191 5.02 22.11 -25.04
CA ALA A 191 5.29 23.47 -25.52
C ALA A 191 5.27 23.63 -27.06
N LYS A 192 5.08 22.55 -27.83
CA LYS A 192 5.02 22.63 -29.30
C LYS A 192 3.60 22.76 -29.88
N GLU A 193 2.56 22.80 -29.05
CA GLU A 193 1.17 22.93 -29.50
C GLU A 193 0.53 24.31 -29.26
N SER A 194 1.27 25.31 -28.77
CA SER A 194 0.75 26.66 -28.48
C SER A 194 1.22 27.74 -29.46
N THR A 195 1.35 27.41 -30.74
CA THR A 195 1.47 28.43 -31.80
C THR A 195 0.63 28.02 -33.01
N LEU A 196 -0.68 28.22 -32.90
CA LEU A 196 -1.55 28.37 -34.06
C LEU A 196 -1.98 29.85 -34.15
N PRO A 197 -1.83 30.51 -35.31
CA PRO A 197 -2.27 31.88 -35.50
C PRO A 197 -3.80 31.95 -35.42
N GLN A 198 -4.28 32.89 -34.60
CA GLN A 198 -5.68 33.23 -34.44
C GLN A 198 -6.22 33.80 -35.76
N HIS A 199 -6.83 32.94 -36.59
CA HIS A 199 -7.54 33.36 -37.79
C HIS A 199 -8.89 33.95 -37.36
N ALA A 200 -9.03 35.26 -37.52
CA ALA A 200 -10.25 36.00 -37.25
C ALA A 200 -11.39 35.48 -38.13
N GLN A 201 -12.36 34.80 -37.52
CA GLN A 201 -13.63 34.44 -38.16
C GLN A 201 -14.62 35.57 -37.86
N SER A 202 -15.03 36.28 -38.92
CA SER A 202 -16.04 37.33 -38.91
C SER A 202 -17.43 36.77 -38.59
N ILE A 203 -18.10 37.38 -37.61
CA ILE A 203 -19.50 37.08 -37.24
C ILE A 203 -20.42 37.54 -38.38
N PRO A 204 -21.28 36.68 -38.96
CA PRO A 204 -22.33 37.15 -39.86
C PRO A 204 -23.45 37.82 -39.04
N VAL A 205 -23.63 39.12 -39.27
CA VAL A 205 -24.77 39.88 -38.74
C VAL A 205 -26.03 39.45 -39.50
N PHE A 206 -26.93 38.74 -38.81
CA PHE A 206 -28.25 38.38 -39.35
C PHE A 206 -29.20 39.56 -39.10
N LEU A 207 -29.53 40.32 -40.14
CA LEU A 207 -30.58 41.35 -40.07
C LEU A 207 -31.94 40.69 -40.27
N PRO A 208 -32.94 40.91 -39.38
CA PRO A 208 -34.29 40.43 -39.63
C PRO A 208 -34.94 41.26 -40.74
N ARG A 209 -35.29 40.58 -41.84
CA ARG A 209 -36.05 41.14 -42.96
C ARG A 209 -37.50 41.34 -42.52
N VAL A 210 -37.87 42.58 -42.25
CA VAL A 210 -39.27 43.01 -42.11
C VAL A 210 -39.96 42.83 -43.47
N SER A 211 -40.98 41.98 -43.54
CA SER A 211 -41.86 41.83 -44.70
C SER A 211 -43.20 42.48 -44.38
N THR A 212 -43.46 43.65 -44.98
CA THR A 212 -44.76 44.31 -45.01
C THR A 212 -45.48 44.04 -46.33
N GLY A 213 -46.78 43.74 -46.28
CA GLY A 213 -47.69 43.62 -47.42
C GLY A 213 -48.68 42.47 -47.20
N PHE A 214 -49.85 42.65 -46.57
CA PHE A 214 -51.05 43.44 -46.93
C PHE A 214 -51.90 42.80 -48.06
N SER A 215 -53.08 42.29 -47.65
CA SER A 215 -54.35 41.97 -48.35
C SER A 215 -54.30 41.13 -49.64
N ASP A 216 -55.23 40.20 -49.91
CA ASP A 216 -56.66 40.46 -50.01
C ASP A 216 -57.49 39.14 -50.08
N THR A 217 -58.79 39.33 -49.86
CA THR A 217 -59.97 38.47 -49.77
C THR A 217 -60.19 37.35 -50.81
N SER A 218 -60.89 36.27 -50.41
CA SER A 218 -62.30 36.01 -50.78
C SER A 218 -62.70 34.52 -50.72
N SER A 219 -63.95 34.33 -50.28
CA SER A 219 -64.91 33.22 -50.37
C SER A 219 -64.50 31.87 -51.01
N MET A 220 -64.93 30.75 -50.42
CA MET A 220 -66.27 30.20 -50.68
C MET A 220 -66.61 28.99 -49.81
N TYR A 221 -67.89 28.95 -49.49
CA TYR A 221 -68.71 27.91 -48.89
C TYR A 221 -68.85 26.70 -49.83
N SER A 222 -68.85 25.47 -49.33
CA SER A 222 -69.90 24.49 -49.65
C SER A 222 -69.77 23.22 -48.78
N LYS A 223 -70.92 22.91 -48.16
CA LYS A 223 -71.49 21.61 -47.75
C LYS A 223 -70.64 20.35 -47.85
#